data_AF-A0AAP7H4W0-F1
#
_entry.id   AF-A0AAP7H4W0-F1
#
_cell.length_a   1.000
_cell.length_b   1.000
_cell.length_c   1.000
_cell.angle_alpha   90.00
_cell.angle_beta   90.00
_cell.angle_gamma   90.00
#
_symmetry.space_group_name_H-M   'P 1'
#
loop_
_entity.id
_entity.type
_entity.pdbx_description
1 polymer ?
#
loop_
_entity_poly.entity_id
_entity_poly.type
_entity_poly.pdbx_seq_one_letter_code
_entity_poly.pdbx_strand_id
1 'polypeptide(L)'
;MAHNGNNDWSQPAALAIPKEGYFELTRGRYGPVFPRTPACYGFNIIAKVKEGREEAIRAYGKQLEAAVAAQPDVLAPLKLHYLRWNLFDVGSGLHFQYQGIFDTDFDKYTEDAVKLFSSTGITTAFVNLEGFPEDWKTNPEAFIMFVRDHQVPSFLEYGEYPYVTSEEVKKALRLKAAFSDMLDQMQ
;
A
#
# COMPACT_ATOMS: atom_id res chain seq x y z
N MET A 1 18.80 14.00 -17.22
CA MET A 1 17.87 13.87 -18.37
C MET A 1 16.46 13.93 -17.81
N ALA A 2 15.59 14.73 -18.41
CA ALA A 2 14.30 15.12 -17.83
C ALA A 2 13.41 13.92 -17.50
N HIS A 3 13.03 13.75 -16.23
CA HIS A 3 11.91 12.89 -15.87
C HIS A 3 10.65 13.53 -16.46
N ASN A 4 9.99 12.80 -17.36
CA ASN A 4 8.80 13.20 -18.12
C ASN A 4 7.83 14.03 -17.27
N GLY A 5 7.85 15.36 -17.48
CA GLY A 5 6.95 16.32 -16.84
C GLY A 5 5.52 16.28 -17.39
N ASN A 6 5.08 15.15 -17.95
CA ASN A 6 3.70 14.98 -18.38
C ASN A 6 3.10 13.82 -17.58
N ASN A 7 2.39 14.14 -16.51
CA ASN A 7 1.52 13.23 -15.76
C ASN A 7 0.29 12.87 -16.63
N ASP A 8 0.55 12.45 -17.87
CA ASP A 8 -0.46 12.12 -18.85
C ASP A 8 -1.00 10.73 -18.54
N TRP A 9 -2.25 10.69 -18.10
CA TRP A 9 -2.97 9.46 -17.78
C TRP A 9 -3.52 8.76 -19.02
N SER A 10 -3.51 9.41 -20.19
CA SER A 10 -4.22 8.96 -21.39
C SER A 10 -3.50 7.87 -22.18
N GLN A 11 -2.24 7.60 -21.84
CA GLN A 11 -1.42 6.56 -22.43
C GLN A 11 -0.73 5.75 -21.32
N PRO A 12 -0.51 4.43 -21.51
CA PRO A 12 0.24 3.64 -20.54
C PRO A 12 1.67 4.15 -20.34
N ALA A 13 2.20 3.96 -19.12
CA ALA A 13 3.56 4.32 -18.78
C ALA A 13 4.25 3.21 -17.97
N ALA A 14 5.55 3.03 -18.22
CA ALA A 14 6.41 2.14 -17.46
C ALA A 14 7.63 2.91 -16.93
N LEU A 15 8.08 2.56 -15.73
CA LEU A 15 9.23 3.18 -15.10
C LEU A 15 10.12 2.11 -14.46
N ALA A 16 11.33 1.95 -15.01
CA ALA A 16 12.38 1.15 -14.40
C ALA A 16 12.99 1.93 -13.23
N ILE A 17 13.18 1.27 -12.10
CA ILE A 17 13.61 1.88 -10.84
C ILE A 17 15.00 1.32 -10.46
N PRO A 18 15.94 2.16 -10.00
CA PRO A 18 17.25 1.71 -9.52
C PRO A 18 17.15 0.72 -8.36
N LYS A 19 18.22 -0.04 -8.11
CA LYS A 19 18.27 -1.04 -7.03
C LYS A 19 17.99 -0.42 -5.65
N GLU A 20 18.40 0.83 -5.47
CA GLU A 20 18.23 1.60 -4.24
C GLU A 20 16.77 2.04 -4.02
N GLY A 21 15.92 1.95 -5.05
CA GLY A 21 14.51 2.30 -5.00
C GLY A 21 14.19 3.78 -5.27
N TYR A 22 15.18 4.63 -5.54
CA TYR A 22 14.99 6.06 -5.80
C TYR A 22 15.98 6.57 -6.85
N PHE A 23 15.57 7.61 -7.60
CA PHE A 23 16.43 8.28 -8.59
C PHE A 23 17.31 9.37 -7.97
N GLU A 24 16.78 10.02 -6.93
CA GLU A 24 17.47 11.04 -6.14
C GLU A 24 17.21 10.77 -4.66
N LEU A 25 18.27 10.80 -3.85
CA LEU A 25 18.15 10.60 -2.42
C LEU A 25 17.53 11.83 -1.77
N THR A 26 16.22 11.80 -1.58
CA THR A 26 15.49 12.77 -0.77
C THR A 26 15.23 12.17 0.61
N ARG A 27 15.66 12.85 1.68
CA ARG A 27 15.40 12.39 3.06
C ARG A 27 14.04 12.89 3.55
N GLY A 28 13.15 11.94 3.84
CA GLY A 28 11.93 12.14 4.61
C GLY A 28 12.20 12.06 6.12
N ARG A 29 11.13 11.87 6.89
CA ARG A 29 11.18 11.87 8.36
C ARG A 29 11.85 10.60 8.88
N TYR A 30 11.59 9.46 8.25
CA TYR A 30 12.07 8.16 8.70
C TYR A 30 13.07 7.49 7.74
N GLY A 31 13.41 8.15 6.62
CA GLY A 31 14.41 7.67 5.66
C GLY A 31 14.16 8.21 4.24
N PRO A 32 14.73 7.58 3.20
CA PRO A 32 14.50 7.99 1.81
C PRO A 32 13.02 8.06 1.42
N VAL A 33 12.62 9.08 0.67
CA VAL A 33 11.31 9.14 0.02
C VAL A 33 11.38 8.34 -1.28
N PHE A 34 10.45 7.40 -1.46
CA PHE A 34 10.33 6.65 -2.70
C PHE A 34 9.61 7.48 -3.77
N PRO A 35 10.03 7.37 -5.05
CA PRO A 35 9.49 8.20 -6.10
C PRO A 35 8.03 7.86 -6.38
N ARG A 36 7.28 8.86 -6.86
CA ARG A 36 6.02 8.59 -7.53
C ARG A 36 6.30 7.92 -8.87
N THR A 37 5.62 6.82 -9.14
CA THR A 37 5.71 6.01 -10.36
C THR A 37 4.40 6.12 -11.15
N PRO A 38 4.31 5.48 -12.34
CA PRO A 38 3.04 5.32 -13.04
C PRO A 38 1.91 4.74 -12.16
N ALA A 39 2.22 3.91 -11.17
CA ALA A 39 1.25 3.36 -10.23
C ALA A 39 0.96 4.28 -9.02
N CYS A 40 1.41 5.54 -9.03
CA CYS A 40 1.48 6.44 -7.88
C CYS A 40 2.58 6.04 -6.89
N TYR A 41 2.24 5.66 -5.66
CA TYR A 41 3.22 5.20 -4.67
C TYR A 41 2.93 3.77 -4.29
N GLY A 42 3.94 3.04 -3.85
CA GLY A 42 3.75 1.66 -3.44
C GLY A 42 4.86 1.12 -2.57
N PHE A 43 4.60 -0.08 -2.05
CA PHE A 43 5.60 -0.87 -1.35
C PHE A 43 5.42 -2.36 -1.60
N ASN A 44 6.48 -3.10 -1.29
CA ASN A 44 6.51 -4.54 -1.18
C ASN A 44 7.25 -4.92 0.10
N ILE A 45 6.50 -5.22 1.17
CA ILE A 45 7.10 -5.62 2.45
C ILE A 45 7.21 -7.14 2.46
N ILE A 46 8.42 -7.67 2.60
CA ILE A 46 8.65 -9.12 2.68
C ILE A 46 9.34 -9.43 4.01
N ALA A 47 8.70 -10.24 4.84
CA ALA A 47 9.27 -10.66 6.11
C ALA A 47 8.93 -12.12 6.42
N LYS A 48 9.81 -12.77 7.17
CA LYS A 48 9.61 -14.15 7.60
C LYS A 48 8.51 -14.23 8.66
N VAL A 49 7.65 -15.23 8.55
CA VAL A 49 6.58 -15.51 9.52
C VAL A 49 7.18 -16.30 10.68
N LYS A 50 6.84 -15.91 11.92
CA LYS A 50 7.17 -16.68 13.12
C LYS A 50 6.62 -18.10 13.00
N GLU A 51 7.38 -19.08 13.47
CA GLU A 51 6.97 -20.48 13.44
C GLU A 51 5.57 -20.71 14.06
N GLY A 52 4.74 -21.50 13.38
CA GLY A 52 3.38 -21.82 13.84
C GLY A 52 2.35 -20.67 13.76
N ARG A 53 2.68 -19.53 13.14
CA ARG A 53 1.78 -18.35 13.08
C ARG A 53 0.96 -18.20 11.80
N GLU A 54 0.99 -19.18 10.88
CA GLU A 54 0.22 -19.11 9.63
C GLU A 54 -1.28 -18.91 9.87
N GLU A 55 -1.89 -19.73 10.72
CA GLU A 55 -3.32 -19.64 11.01
C GLU A 55 -3.72 -18.29 11.62
N ALA A 56 -2.86 -17.73 12.48
CA ALA A 56 -3.08 -16.41 13.07
C ALA A 56 -3.10 -15.30 12.00
N ILE A 57 -2.23 -15.38 10.99
CA ILE A 57 -2.23 -14.44 9.86
C ILE A 57 -3.50 -14.62 9.01
N ARG A 58 -3.90 -15.87 8.74
CA ARG A 58 -5.14 -16.13 7.96
C ARG A 58 -6.38 -15.64 8.70
N ALA A 59 -6.43 -15.78 10.02
CA ALA A 59 -7.50 -15.26 10.87
C ALA A 59 -7.58 -13.72 10.84
N TYR A 60 -6.43 -13.03 10.78
CA TYR A 60 -6.42 -11.57 10.57
C TYR A 60 -7.14 -11.15 9.28
N GLY A 61 -6.98 -11.91 8.19
CA GLY A 61 -7.70 -11.66 6.94
C GLY A 61 -9.22 -11.63 7.12
N LYS A 62 -9.77 -12.51 7.97
CA LYS A 62 -11.21 -12.54 8.31
C LYS A 62 -11.65 -11.35 9.16
N GLN A 63 -10.80 -10.88 10.06
CA GLN A 63 -11.08 -9.67 10.84
C GLN A 63 -11.13 -8.43 9.95
N LEU A 64 -10.19 -8.31 9.00
CA LEU A 64 -10.16 -7.20 8.05
C LEU A 64 -11.36 -7.24 7.10
N GLU A 65 -11.73 -8.42 6.57
CA GLU A 65 -12.93 -8.63 5.76
C GLU A 65 -14.19 -8.14 6.50
N ALA A 66 -14.36 -8.57 7.76
CA ALA A 66 -15.50 -8.15 8.58
C ALA A 66 -15.51 -6.64 8.87
N ALA A 67 -14.34 -6.04 9.14
CA ALA A 67 -14.23 -4.61 9.39
C ALA A 67 -14.64 -3.78 8.16
N VAL A 68 -14.19 -4.15 6.96
CA VAL A 68 -14.56 -3.46 5.71
C VAL A 68 -16.05 -3.67 5.40
N ALA A 69 -16.60 -4.86 5.65
CA ALA A 69 -18.03 -5.11 5.46
C ALA A 69 -18.89 -4.24 6.41
N ALA A 70 -18.45 -4.05 7.66
CA ALA A 70 -19.16 -3.22 8.64
C ALA A 70 -18.99 -1.72 8.37
N GLN A 71 -17.80 -1.29 7.94
CA GLN A 71 -17.48 0.09 7.63
C GLN A 71 -16.65 0.16 6.33
N PRO A 72 -17.28 0.35 5.15
CA PRO A 72 -16.58 0.30 3.85
C PRO A 72 -15.46 1.34 3.68
N ASP A 73 -15.49 2.43 4.44
CA ASP A 73 -14.49 3.50 4.41
C ASP A 73 -13.43 3.39 5.52
N VAL A 74 -13.40 2.29 6.29
CA VAL A 74 -12.46 2.11 7.42
C VAL A 74 -10.99 2.27 6.99
N LEU A 75 -10.64 1.90 5.75
CA LEU A 75 -9.27 2.05 5.21
C LEU A 75 -9.05 3.36 4.42
N ALA A 76 -10.06 4.24 4.32
CA ALA A 76 -9.97 5.47 3.53
C ALA A 76 -8.79 6.40 3.86
N PRO A 77 -8.31 6.50 5.13
CA PRO A 77 -7.13 7.30 5.45
C PRO A 77 -5.87 6.88 4.67
N LEU A 78 -5.77 5.61 4.27
CA LEU A 78 -4.59 5.05 3.59
C LEU A 78 -4.53 5.37 2.07
N LYS A 79 -5.55 6.05 1.51
CA LYS A 79 -5.60 6.47 0.10
C LYS A 79 -5.22 5.37 -0.90
N LEU A 80 -5.85 4.20 -0.73
CA LEU A 80 -5.49 2.97 -1.41
C LEU A 80 -6.05 2.89 -2.84
N HIS A 81 -5.20 2.45 -3.77
CA HIS A 81 -5.63 1.81 -5.01
C HIS A 81 -5.83 0.32 -4.82
N TYR A 82 -4.86 -0.32 -4.15
CA TYR A 82 -4.80 -1.76 -4.06
C TYR A 82 -3.96 -2.23 -2.88
N LEU A 83 -4.38 -3.32 -2.23
CA LEU A 83 -3.61 -4.03 -1.22
C LEU A 83 -3.67 -5.53 -1.51
N ARG A 84 -2.55 -6.24 -1.30
CA ARG A 84 -2.47 -7.69 -1.41
C ARG A 84 -1.54 -8.25 -0.34
N TRP A 85 -2.03 -9.28 0.34
CA TRP A 85 -1.26 -10.06 1.33
C TRP A 85 -1.07 -11.47 0.80
N ASN A 86 0.17 -11.91 0.72
CA ASN A 86 0.52 -13.26 0.28
C ASN A 86 1.29 -13.98 1.38
N LEU A 87 1.10 -15.29 1.44
CA LEU A 87 1.90 -16.22 2.24
C LEU A 87 2.50 -17.25 1.28
N PHE A 88 3.82 -17.42 1.33
CA PHE A 88 4.54 -18.35 0.45
C PHE A 88 5.81 -18.83 1.13
N ASP A 89 6.20 -20.08 0.87
CA ASP A 89 7.46 -20.63 1.36
C ASP A 89 8.55 -20.44 0.29
N VAL A 90 9.74 -20.02 0.71
CA VAL A 90 10.91 -19.80 -0.16
C VAL A 90 12.01 -20.85 0.05
N GLY A 91 11.70 -21.94 0.76
CA GLY A 91 12.61 -23.02 1.14
C GLY A 91 13.28 -22.83 2.51
N SER A 92 13.23 -21.62 3.07
CA SER A 92 13.76 -21.28 4.40
C SER A 92 12.65 -21.00 5.44
N GLY A 93 11.42 -21.38 5.10
CA GLY A 93 10.22 -21.20 5.89
C GLY A 93 9.24 -20.20 5.28
N LEU A 94 8.07 -20.08 5.91
CA LEU A 94 6.97 -19.27 5.45
C LEU A 94 7.31 -17.77 5.50
N HIS A 95 7.08 -17.08 4.39
CA HIS A 95 7.23 -15.64 4.26
C HIS A 95 5.88 -14.99 4.00
N PHE A 96 5.75 -13.78 4.52
CA PHE A 96 4.64 -12.88 4.31
C PHE A 96 5.08 -11.77 3.36
N GLN A 97 4.28 -11.53 2.32
CA GLN A 97 4.40 -10.35 1.48
C GLN A 97 3.18 -9.47 1.65
N TYR A 98 3.40 -8.19 1.90
CA TYR A 98 2.39 -7.16 1.84
C TYR A 98 2.71 -6.17 0.74
N GLN A 99 1.89 -6.15 -0.30
CA GLN A 99 1.99 -5.21 -1.40
C GLN A 99 0.89 -4.17 -1.29
N GLY A 100 1.25 -2.91 -1.43
CA GLY A 100 0.31 -1.79 -1.42
C GLY A 100 0.59 -0.79 -2.52
N ILE A 101 -0.48 -0.23 -3.08
CA ILE A 101 -0.46 0.90 -4.02
C ILE A 101 -1.41 1.98 -3.48
N PHE A 102 -0.93 3.21 -3.39
CA PHE A 102 -1.60 4.32 -2.71
C PHE A 102 -1.14 5.70 -3.24
N ASP A 103 -1.81 6.76 -2.79
CA ASP A 103 -1.62 8.12 -3.31
C ASP A 103 -0.70 9.02 -2.46
N THR A 104 -0.27 8.58 -1.29
CA THR A 104 0.63 9.32 -0.40
C THR A 104 2.06 8.79 -0.45
N ASP A 105 3.05 9.54 0.03
CA ASP A 105 4.38 8.97 0.23
C ASP A 105 4.38 7.87 1.33
N PHE A 106 5.48 7.12 1.37
CA PHE A 106 5.66 5.96 2.26
C PHE A 106 5.61 6.34 3.75
N ASP A 107 6.21 7.45 4.15
CA ASP A 107 6.21 7.88 5.56
C ASP A 107 4.79 8.26 5.98
N LYS A 108 4.09 9.03 5.14
CA LYS A 108 2.70 9.40 5.40
C LYS A 108 1.78 8.18 5.49
N TYR A 109 1.96 7.21 4.59
CA TYR A 109 1.20 5.96 4.59
C TYR A 109 1.39 5.20 5.91
N THR A 110 2.65 5.01 6.33
CA THR A 110 2.97 4.22 7.52
C THR A 110 2.47 4.91 8.80
N GLU A 111 2.59 6.23 8.89
CA GLU A 111 2.00 7.01 9.99
C GLU A 111 0.48 6.85 10.08
N ASP A 112 -0.22 6.91 8.93
CA ASP A 112 -1.68 6.75 8.90
C ASP A 112 -2.10 5.30 9.24
N ALA A 113 -1.32 4.31 8.82
CA ALA A 113 -1.56 2.92 9.18
C ALA A 113 -1.45 2.70 10.70
N VAL A 114 -0.44 3.26 11.35
CA VAL A 114 -0.31 3.18 12.83
C VAL A 114 -1.50 3.83 13.53
N LYS A 115 -1.93 5.01 13.06
CA LYS A 115 -3.12 5.70 13.62
C LYS A 115 -4.38 4.87 13.44
N LEU A 116 -4.59 4.29 12.26
CA LEU A 116 -5.74 3.47 11.93
C LEU A 116 -5.86 2.23 12.83
N PHE A 117 -4.77 1.49 13.00
CA PHE A 117 -4.77 0.30 13.85
C PHE A 117 -5.00 0.65 15.32
N SER A 118 -4.50 1.81 15.75
CA SER A 118 -4.72 2.31 17.11
C SER A 118 -6.19 2.70 17.35
N SER A 119 -6.87 3.30 16.36
CA SER A 119 -8.25 3.79 16.51
C SER A 119 -9.32 2.71 16.31
N THR A 120 -9.05 1.70 15.49
CA THR A 120 -10.03 0.64 15.15
C THR A 120 -9.97 -0.57 16.09
N GLY A 121 -8.90 -0.69 16.89
CA GLY A 121 -8.62 -1.88 17.70
C GLY A 121 -8.23 -3.12 16.87
N ILE A 122 -8.20 -3.00 15.54
CA ILE A 122 -7.71 -4.04 14.63
C ILE A 122 -6.20 -4.16 14.85
N THR A 123 -5.75 -5.30 15.37
CA THR A 123 -4.31 -5.59 15.46
C THR A 123 -3.71 -5.70 14.07
N THR A 124 -2.39 -5.58 13.95
CA THR A 124 -1.70 -5.73 12.67
C THR A 124 -1.28 -7.19 12.42
N ALA A 125 -1.33 -7.67 11.17
CA ALA A 125 -0.78 -9.00 10.80
C ALA A 125 0.70 -9.14 11.17
N PHE A 126 1.40 -8.00 11.22
CA PHE A 126 2.83 -7.90 11.44
C PHE A 126 3.30 -8.45 12.79
N VAL A 127 2.43 -8.52 13.81
CA VAL A 127 2.77 -9.14 15.11
C VAL A 127 3.21 -10.60 14.99
N ASN A 128 2.88 -11.23 13.88
CA ASN A 128 3.22 -12.61 13.54
C ASN A 128 4.54 -12.76 12.77
N LEU A 129 5.27 -11.68 12.53
CA LEU A 129 6.49 -11.67 11.71
C LEU A 129 7.74 -11.60 12.60
N GLU A 130 8.79 -12.31 12.20
CA GLU A 130 10.07 -12.31 12.91
C GLU A 130 10.64 -10.88 12.96
N GLY A 131 11.17 -10.47 14.13
CA GLY A 131 11.76 -9.14 14.31
C GLY A 131 10.75 -7.97 14.45
N PHE A 132 9.45 -8.21 14.33
CA PHE A 132 8.46 -7.14 14.51
C PHE A 132 8.42 -6.64 15.96
N PRO A 133 8.47 -5.32 16.21
CA PRO A 133 8.53 -4.75 17.56
C PRO A 133 7.28 -5.06 18.38
N GLU A 134 7.47 -5.54 19.61
CA GLU A 134 6.37 -5.87 20.52
C GLU A 134 5.67 -4.61 21.06
N ASP A 135 6.41 -3.51 21.20
CA ASP A 135 5.97 -2.21 21.72
C ASP A 135 5.44 -1.26 20.64
N TRP A 136 5.19 -1.74 19.42
CA TRP A 136 4.80 -0.93 18.24
C TRP A 136 3.64 0.04 18.46
N LYS A 137 2.72 -0.26 19.39
CA LYS A 137 1.57 0.60 19.72
C LYS A 137 1.99 1.88 20.45
N THR A 138 3.04 1.80 21.28
CA THR A 138 3.60 2.93 22.02
C THR A 138 4.87 3.46 21.36
N ASN A 139 5.40 2.75 20.36
CA ASN A 139 6.60 3.08 19.62
C ASN A 139 6.35 3.02 18.10
N PRO A 140 5.67 4.05 17.53
CA PRO A 140 5.41 4.14 16.10
C PRO A 140 6.67 4.13 15.23
N GLU A 141 7.78 4.66 15.76
CA GLU A 141 9.06 4.72 15.03
C GLU A 141 9.61 3.30 14.78
N ALA A 142 9.56 2.40 15.77
CA ALA A 142 9.99 1.02 15.58
C ALA A 142 9.13 0.29 14.53
N PHE A 143 7.82 0.54 14.50
CA PHE A 143 6.94 0.01 13.43
C PHE A 143 7.43 0.48 12.06
N ILE A 144 7.66 1.78 11.91
CA ILE A 144 8.08 2.38 10.64
C ILE A 144 9.43 1.80 10.21
N MET A 145 10.40 1.74 11.12
CA MET A 145 11.71 1.14 10.84
C MET A 145 11.60 -0.32 10.40
N PHE A 146 10.77 -1.13 11.08
CA PHE A 146 10.53 -2.50 10.65
C PHE A 146 10.03 -2.57 9.20
N VAL A 147 9.03 -1.77 8.85
CA VAL A 147 8.46 -1.76 7.50
C VAL A 147 9.49 -1.28 6.47
N ARG A 148 10.36 -0.32 6.83
CA ARG A 148 11.45 0.15 5.96
C ARG A 148 12.53 -0.90 5.74
N ASP A 149 12.93 -1.61 6.78
CA ASP A 149 13.98 -2.64 6.69
C ASP A 149 13.54 -3.85 5.87
N HIS A 150 12.22 -4.09 5.79
CA HIS A 150 11.62 -5.20 5.04
C HIS A 150 11.03 -4.77 3.68
N GLN A 151 11.15 -3.49 3.32
CA GLN A 151 10.72 -2.96 2.04
C GLN A 151 11.67 -3.42 0.92
N VAL A 152 11.10 -4.08 -0.09
CA VAL A 152 11.81 -4.50 -1.29
C VAL A 152 11.37 -3.59 -2.44
N PRO A 153 12.26 -2.75 -3.00
CA PRO A 153 11.88 -1.85 -4.08
C PRO A 153 11.53 -2.62 -5.35
N SER A 154 10.47 -2.19 -6.04
CA SER A 154 10.18 -2.63 -7.40
C SER A 154 11.36 -2.29 -8.32
N PHE A 155 11.69 -3.16 -9.27
CA PHE A 155 12.66 -2.84 -10.34
C PHE A 155 11.99 -2.20 -11.56
N LEU A 156 10.68 -2.40 -11.72
CA LEU A 156 9.85 -1.87 -12.80
C LEU A 156 8.42 -1.71 -12.29
N GLU A 157 7.79 -0.59 -12.60
CA GLU A 157 6.37 -0.37 -12.38
C GLU A 157 5.69 0.09 -13.67
N TYR A 158 4.49 -0.41 -13.91
CA TYR A 158 3.66 -0.14 -15.08
C TYR A 158 2.28 0.33 -14.65
N GLY A 159 1.76 1.37 -15.30
CA GLY A 159 0.40 1.86 -15.11
C GLY A 159 -0.31 1.98 -16.45
N GLU A 160 -1.47 1.35 -16.58
CA GLU A 160 -2.34 1.48 -17.76
C GLU A 160 -3.01 2.86 -17.81
N TYR A 161 -3.38 3.38 -16.64
CA TYR A 161 -3.92 4.72 -16.40
C TYR A 161 -3.00 5.45 -15.40
N PRO A 162 -1.80 5.85 -15.84
CA PRO A 162 -0.74 6.23 -14.91
C PRO A 162 -1.03 7.55 -14.20
N TYR A 163 -0.51 7.70 -12.98
CA TYR A 163 -0.58 8.93 -12.18
C TYR A 163 -1.99 9.40 -11.79
N VAL A 164 -3.02 8.57 -11.97
CA VAL A 164 -4.39 8.87 -11.51
C VAL A 164 -4.56 8.42 -10.07
N THR A 165 -5.13 9.27 -9.23
CA THR A 165 -5.39 8.94 -7.82
C THR A 165 -6.65 8.09 -7.64
N SER A 166 -6.73 7.38 -6.51
CA SER A 166 -7.89 6.54 -6.18
C SER A 166 -9.18 7.36 -6.06
N GLU A 167 -9.07 8.63 -5.64
CA GLU A 167 -10.19 9.57 -5.59
C GLU A 167 -10.62 10.03 -6.98
N GLU A 168 -9.67 10.29 -7.89
CA GLU A 168 -9.98 10.63 -9.28
C GLU A 168 -10.67 9.47 -9.99
N VAL A 169 -10.21 8.22 -9.78
CA VAL A 169 -10.88 7.02 -10.30
C VAL A 169 -12.33 6.95 -9.78
N LYS A 170 -12.55 7.07 -8.47
CA LYS A 170 -13.90 7.06 -7.88
C LYS A 170 -14.77 8.22 -8.41
N LYS A 171 -14.19 9.40 -8.64
CA LYS A 171 -14.89 10.55 -9.23
C LYS A 171 -15.29 10.26 -10.68
N ALA A 172 -14.39 9.73 -11.49
CA ALA A 172 -14.66 9.37 -12.88
C ALA A 172 -15.78 8.32 -12.99
N LEU A 173 -15.77 7.31 -12.12
CA LEU A 173 -16.82 6.30 -12.06
C LEU A 173 -18.18 6.88 -11.68
N ARG A 174 -18.23 7.83 -10.74
CA ARG A 174 -19.48 8.54 -10.39
C ARG A 174 -20.02 9.37 -11.56
N LEU A 175 -19.15 10.07 -12.29
CA LEU A 175 -19.55 10.82 -13.48
C LEU A 175 -20.08 9.89 -14.57
N LYS A 176 -19.39 8.77 -14.84
CA LYS A 176 -19.85 7.75 -15.78
C LYS A 176 -21.26 7.25 -15.43
N ALA A 177 -21.50 6.91 -14.17
CA ALA A 177 -22.81 6.47 -13.70
C ALA A 177 -23.89 7.54 -13.93
N ALA A 178 -23.65 8.76 -13.47
CA ALA A 178 -24.61 9.86 -13.60
C ALA A 178 -24.95 10.20 -15.06
N PHE A 179 -23.97 10.19 -15.97
CA PHE A 179 -24.24 10.40 -17.39
C PHE A 179 -24.97 9.21 -18.04
N SER A 180 -24.71 7.99 -17.60
CA SER A 180 -25.44 6.81 -18.09
C SER A 180 -26.91 6.90 -17.68
N ASP A 181 -27.18 7.20 -16.39
CA ASP A 181 -28.54 7.36 -15.87
C ASP A 181 -29.31 8.47 -16.60
N MET A 182 -28.64 9.59 -16.90
CA MET A 182 -29.24 10.69 -17.67
C MET A 182 -29.62 10.25 -19.09
N LEU A 183 -28.73 9.53 -19.79
CA LEU A 183 -28.98 9.05 -21.15
C LEU A 183 -30.09 8.02 -21.20
N ASP A 184 -30.18 7.14 -20.19
CA ASP A 184 -31.24 6.13 -20.09
C ASP A 184 -32.62 6.76 -19.89
N GLN A 185 -32.71 7.88 -19.17
CA GLN A 185 -33.97 8.63 -18.99
C GLN A 185 -34.42 9.41 -20.23
N MET A 186 -33.56 9.56 -21.24
CA MET A 186 -33.88 10.25 -22.50
C MET A 186 -34.41 9.33 -23.61
N GLN A 187 -34.48 8.02 -23.35
CA GLN A 187 -35.03 7.00 -24.26
C GLN A 187 -36.51 6.72 -23.96
#